data_AF-A0A931QL46-F1
#
_entry.id   AF-A0A931QL46-F1
#
_cell.length_a   1.000
_cell.length_b   1.000
_cell.length_c   1.000
_cell.angle_alpha   90.00
_cell.angle_beta   90.00
_cell.angle_gamma   90.00
#
_symmetry.space_group_name_H-M   'P 1'
#
loop_
_entity.id
_entity.type
_entity.pdbx_description
1 polymer ?
#
loop_
_entity_poly.entity_id
_entity_poly.type
_entity_poly.pdbx_seq_one_letter_code
_entity_poly.pdbx_strand_id
1 'polypeptide(L)'
;MRAALLLDERVEMPDGAVVEILVWRLPEPSPGSAHGFKYRLYFGSKGRCLVRYDNESGKGDHRHIGGKEKPYRFVSVRRLRDDFWADVLRAGGYDEPEKPGKED
;
A
#
# COMPACT_ATOMS: atom_id res chain seq x y z
N MET A 1 -8.21 -19.58 -12.23
CA MET A 1 -8.39 -19.13 -10.83
C MET A 1 -8.63 -17.64 -10.81
N ARG A 2 -9.32 -17.11 -9.79
CA ARG A 2 -9.59 -15.66 -9.64
C ARG A 2 -8.62 -15.04 -8.63
N ALA A 3 -8.46 -13.73 -8.66
CA ALA A 3 -7.68 -13.01 -7.65
C ALA A 3 -8.32 -13.18 -6.25
N ALA A 4 -7.49 -13.33 -5.22
CA ALA A 4 -7.91 -13.46 -3.82
C ALA A 4 -7.46 -12.21 -3.04
N LEU A 5 -8.40 -11.56 -2.35
CA LEU A 5 -8.11 -10.43 -1.47
C LEU A 5 -7.37 -10.93 -0.21
N LEU A 6 -6.20 -10.37 0.07
CA LEU A 6 -5.37 -10.71 1.23
C LEU A 6 -5.45 -9.67 2.33
N LEU A 7 -5.40 -8.40 1.96
CA LEU A 7 -5.53 -7.27 2.88
C LEU A 7 -6.56 -6.29 2.31
N ASP A 8 -7.46 -5.85 3.18
CA ASP A 8 -8.44 -4.80 2.93
C ASP A 8 -8.61 -4.00 4.22
N GLU A 9 -7.87 -2.90 4.30
CA GLU A 9 -7.79 -2.08 5.49
C GLU A 9 -7.98 -0.62 5.11
N ARG A 10 -8.82 0.07 5.87
CA ARG A 10 -9.02 1.50 5.75
C ARG A 10 -9.02 2.11 7.14
N VAL A 11 -8.15 3.08 7.35
CA VAL A 11 -7.98 3.79 8.62
C VAL A 11 -8.21 5.27 8.36
N GLU A 12 -9.14 5.86 9.10
CA GLU A 12 -9.30 7.31 9.18
C GLU A 12 -8.58 7.82 10.42
N MET A 13 -7.69 8.80 10.22
CA MET A 13 -6.86 9.38 11.26
C MET A 13 -7.57 10.56 11.94
N PRO A 14 -7.17 10.95 13.17
CA PRO A 14 -7.84 12.02 13.91
C PRO A 14 -7.87 13.39 13.20
N ASP A 15 -6.94 13.63 12.28
CA ASP A 15 -6.85 14.86 11.48
C ASP A 15 -7.62 14.79 10.15
N GLY A 16 -8.37 13.71 9.94
CA GLY A 16 -9.12 13.42 8.71
C GLY A 16 -8.25 12.89 7.56
N ALA A 17 -6.98 12.56 7.81
CA ALA A 17 -6.19 11.82 6.84
C ALA A 17 -6.68 10.37 6.73
N VAL A 18 -6.51 9.77 5.56
CA VAL A 18 -6.97 8.40 5.26
C VAL A 18 -5.79 7.57 4.81
N VAL A 19 -5.66 6.38 5.41
CA VAL A 19 -4.84 5.28 4.93
C VAL A 19 -5.75 4.19 4.37
N GLU A 20 -5.42 3.68 3.19
CA GLU A 20 -6.09 2.53 2.58
C GLU A 20 -5.03 1.54 2.09
N ILE A 21 -5.17 0.27 2.46
CA ILE A 21 -4.26 -0.83 2.11
C ILE A 21 -5.09 -1.94 1.48
N LEU A 22 -4.89 -2.13 0.18
CA LEU A 22 -5.48 -3.23 -0.58
C LEU A 22 -4.37 -4.09 -1.18
N VAL A 23 -4.42 -5.39 -0.92
CA VAL A 23 -3.49 -6.36 -1.51
C VAL A 23 -4.26 -7.59 -1.98
N TRP A 24 -4.06 -7.97 -3.23
CA TRP A 24 -4.61 -9.17 -3.83
C TRP A 24 -3.51 -10.14 -4.24
N ARG A 25 -3.74 -11.43 -4.05
CA ARG A 25 -2.99 -12.50 -4.71
C ARG A 25 -3.62 -12.79 -6.06
N LEU A 26 -2.82 -12.68 -7.12
CA LEU A 26 -3.22 -13.00 -8.48
C LEU A 26 -2.91 -14.47 -8.79
N PRO A 27 -3.68 -15.11 -9.70
CA PRO A 27 -3.34 -16.44 -10.20
C PRO A 27 -2.03 -16.45 -11.01
N GLU A 28 -1.72 -15.33 -11.68
CA GLU A 28 -0.52 -15.12 -12.49
C GLU A 28 0.01 -13.70 -12.25
N PRO A 29 1.33 -13.48 -12.37
CA PRO A 29 1.91 -12.14 -12.27
C PRO A 29 1.32 -11.17 -13.30
N SER A 30 1.08 -9.92 -12.90
CA SER A 30 0.70 -8.87 -13.86
C SER A 30 1.89 -8.46 -14.71
N PRO A 31 1.69 -8.07 -15.98
CA PRO A 31 2.77 -7.51 -16.81
C PRO A 31 3.53 -6.41 -16.07
N GLY A 32 4.86 -6.48 -16.06
CA GLY A 32 5.73 -5.53 -15.36
C GLY A 32 6.07 -5.89 -13.91
N SER A 33 5.39 -6.87 -13.29
CA SER A 33 5.72 -7.38 -11.96
C SER A 33 6.17 -8.84 -12.02
N ALA A 34 7.23 -9.19 -11.31
CA ALA A 34 7.77 -10.55 -11.26
C ALA A 34 7.06 -11.46 -10.23
N HIS A 35 6.00 -10.96 -9.58
CA HIS A 35 5.28 -11.65 -8.51
C HIS A 35 3.77 -11.65 -8.73
N GLY A 36 3.09 -12.63 -8.13
CA GLY A 36 1.63 -12.81 -8.21
C GLY A 36 0.84 -11.93 -7.25
N PHE A 37 1.20 -10.66 -7.06
CA PHE A 37 0.46 -9.74 -6.19
C PHE A 37 0.07 -8.48 -6.94
N LYS A 38 -1.17 -8.03 -6.74
CA LYS A 38 -1.61 -6.67 -7.07
C LYS A 38 -1.76 -5.92 -5.77
N TYR A 39 -1.38 -4.64 -5.74
CA TYR A 39 -1.60 -3.85 -4.54
C TYR A 39 -1.90 -2.39 -4.87
N ARG A 40 -2.58 -1.74 -3.93
CA ARG A 40 -2.78 -0.29 -3.85
C ARG A 40 -2.74 0.08 -2.37
N LEU A 41 -1.68 0.77 -1.97
CA LEU A 41 -1.58 1.39 -0.65
C LEU A 41 -1.60 2.90 -0.85
N TYR A 42 -2.43 3.60 -0.08
CA TYR A 42 -2.69 5.03 -0.24
C TYR A 42 -2.68 5.70 1.12
N PHE A 43 -2.02 6.85 1.21
CA PHE A 43 -2.13 7.80 2.30
C PHE A 43 -2.36 9.19 1.73
N GLY A 44 -3.41 9.85 2.20
CA GLY A 44 -3.73 11.20 1.78
C GLY A 44 -4.59 11.96 2.77
N SER A 45 -4.61 13.28 2.63
CA SER A 45 -5.39 14.17 3.48
C SER A 45 -5.90 15.33 2.64
N LYS A 46 -7.14 15.78 2.92
CA LYS A 46 -7.78 16.95 2.27
C LYS A 46 -7.70 16.88 0.73
N GLY A 47 -7.97 15.72 0.15
CA GLY A 47 -7.96 15.48 -1.30
C GLY A 47 -6.57 15.38 -1.95
N ARG A 48 -5.49 15.42 -1.15
CA ARG A 48 -4.11 15.28 -1.64
C ARG A 48 -3.56 13.90 -1.35
N CYS A 49 -3.04 13.24 -2.38
CA CYS A 49 -2.24 12.02 -2.23
C CYS A 49 -0.84 12.39 -1.73
N LEU A 50 -0.44 11.88 -0.55
CA LEU A 50 0.86 12.15 0.05
C LEU A 50 1.83 10.99 -0.21
N VAL A 51 1.35 9.76 -0.04
CA VAL A 51 2.08 8.53 -0.32
C VAL A 51 1.15 7.56 -1.06
N ARG A 52 1.64 6.95 -2.14
CA ARG A 52 0.95 5.82 -2.79
C ARG A 52 1.94 4.78 -3.23
N TYR A 53 1.61 3.52 -3.02
CA TYR A 53 2.34 2.38 -3.60
C TYR A 53 1.36 1.60 -4.46
N ASP A 54 1.70 1.38 -5.72
CA ASP A 54 0.93 0.53 -6.60
C ASP A 54 1.85 -0.16 -7.62
N ASN A 55 1.31 -1.13 -8.34
CA ASN A 55 2.03 -1.82 -9.40
C ASN A 55 1.23 -1.82 -10.69
N GLU A 56 0.95 -0.62 -11.22
CA GLU A 56 0.28 -0.41 -12.51
C GLU A 56 0.79 -1.39 -13.59
N SER A 57 -0.16 -2.08 -14.23
CA SER A 57 0.15 -3.11 -15.22
C SER A 57 0.95 -2.50 -16.37
N GLY A 58 2.09 -3.10 -16.70
CA GLY A 58 3.01 -2.61 -17.73
C GLY A 58 4.13 -1.71 -17.21
N LYS A 59 3.99 -1.08 -16.04
CA LYS A 59 5.06 -0.30 -15.40
C LYS A 59 5.80 -1.07 -14.32
N GLY A 60 5.09 -1.97 -13.64
CA GLY A 60 5.61 -2.67 -12.48
C GLY A 60 5.53 -1.85 -11.20
N ASP A 61 6.27 -2.30 -10.20
CA ASP A 61 6.18 -1.84 -8.82
C ASP A 61 6.78 -0.43 -8.66
N HIS A 62 5.98 0.51 -8.13
CA HIS A 62 6.45 1.86 -7.90
C HIS A 62 5.72 2.54 -6.73
N ARG A 63 6.26 3.68 -6.31
CA ARG A 63 5.69 4.53 -5.27
C ARG A 63 5.66 5.99 -5.70
N HIS A 64 4.66 6.71 -5.21
CA HIS A 64 4.47 8.14 -5.38
C HIS A 64 4.63 8.80 -4.01
N ILE A 65 5.59 9.71 -3.87
CA ILE A 65 5.79 10.48 -2.64
C ILE A 65 5.82 11.96 -3.00
N GLY A 66 4.90 12.74 -2.44
CA GLY A 66 4.82 14.17 -2.73
C GLY A 66 4.69 14.47 -4.23
N GLY A 67 3.96 13.63 -4.97
CA GLY A 67 3.76 13.77 -6.41
C GLY A 67 4.92 13.29 -7.29
N LYS A 68 5.98 12.70 -6.72
CA LYS A 68 7.09 12.12 -7.49
C LYS A 68 6.99 10.60 -7.53
N GLU A 69 6.92 10.05 -8.75
CA GLU A 69 6.98 8.61 -9.00
C GLU A 69 8.43 8.10 -8.89
N LYS A 70 8.63 6.95 -8.24
CA LYS A 70 9.91 6.26 -8.13
C LYS A 70 9.70 4.74 -8.23
N PRO A 71 10.60 4.00 -8.89
CA PRO A 71 10.58 2.54 -8.83
C PRO A 71 10.60 2.03 -7.40
N TYR A 72 9.86 0.95 -7.15
CA TYR A 72 9.85 0.23 -5.87
C TYR A 72 10.25 -1.21 -6.13
N ARG A 73 11.11 -1.77 -5.28
CA ARG A 73 11.50 -3.18 -5.39
C ARG A 73 10.63 -4.00 -4.44
N PHE A 74 9.66 -4.73 -4.99
CA PHE A 74 8.88 -5.65 -4.18
C PHE A 74 9.76 -6.77 -3.61
N VAL A 75 9.59 -7.05 -2.31
CA VAL A 75 10.27 -8.15 -1.60
C VAL A 75 9.25 -9.11 -0.99
N SER A 76 8.28 -8.58 -0.26
CA SER A 76 7.18 -9.35 0.32
C SER A 76 6.02 -8.42 0.68
N VAL A 77 4.83 -8.96 0.91
CA VAL A 77 3.67 -8.18 1.39
C VAL A 77 3.97 -7.52 2.74
N ARG A 78 4.67 -8.21 3.64
CA ARG A 78 5.11 -7.63 4.92
C ARG A 78 6.02 -6.43 4.69
N ARG A 79 7.06 -6.58 3.85
CA ARG A 79 7.99 -5.49 3.57
C ARG A 79 7.33 -4.30 2.88
N LEU A 80 6.38 -4.57 1.97
CA LEU A 80 5.54 -3.54 1.34
C LEU A 80 4.79 -2.71 2.38
N ARG A 81 4.16 -3.37 3.36
CA ARG A 81 3.43 -2.72 4.45
C ARG A 81 4.38 -1.90 5.35
N ASP A 82 5.50 -2.49 5.75
CA ASP A 82 6.51 -1.83 6.60
C ASP A 82 7.09 -0.58 5.92
N ASP A 83 7.47 -0.68 4.64
CA ASP A 83 8.02 0.44 3.88
C ASP A 83 6.97 1.55 3.65
N PHE A 84 5.71 1.16 3.40
CA PHE A 84 4.60 2.09 3.23
C PHE A 84 4.35 2.90 4.50
N TRP A 85 4.19 2.25 5.67
CA TRP A 85 3.98 2.95 6.93
C TRP A 85 5.16 3.84 7.33
N ALA A 86 6.39 3.41 7.04
CA ALA A 86 7.56 4.27 7.23
C ALA A 86 7.49 5.57 6.39
N ASP A 87 6.95 5.50 5.17
CA ASP A 87 6.73 6.70 4.36
C ASP A 87 5.50 7.51 4.79
N VAL A 88 4.44 6.88 5.31
CA VAL A 88 3.31 7.58 5.95
C VAL A 88 3.80 8.43 7.11
N LEU A 89 4.60 7.86 8.01
CA LEU A 89 5.23 8.58 9.12
C LEU A 89 6.09 9.76 8.63
N ARG A 90 6.93 9.54 7.61
CA ARG A 90 7.74 10.62 7.01
C ARG A 90 6.91 11.71 6.35
N ALA A 91 5.72 11.38 5.87
CA ALA A 91 4.79 12.32 5.25
C ALA A 91 3.91 13.06 6.27
N GLY A 92 4.11 12.84 7.56
CA GLY A 92 3.39 13.50 8.65
C GLY A 92 2.11 12.78 9.10
N GLY A 93 1.93 11.53 8.69
CA GLY A 93 0.87 10.67 9.23
C GLY A 93 1.24 10.06 10.59
N TYR A 94 0.37 9.19 11.08
CA TYR A 94 0.56 8.43 12.31
C TYR A 94 1.12 7.04 12.00
N ASP A 95 1.62 6.37 13.04
CA ASP A 95 2.06 4.98 12.93
C ASP A 95 0.88 4.07 12.61
N GLU A 96 1.19 2.86 12.15
CA GLU A 96 0.20 1.82 12.01
C GLU A 96 -0.54 1.63 13.33
N PRO A 97 -1.88 1.76 13.37
CA PRO A 97 -2.62 1.56 14.60
C PRO A 97 -2.42 0.12 15.08
N GLU A 98 -2.13 -0.03 16.37
CA GLU A 98 -2.16 -1.35 17.01
C GLU A 98 -3.55 -1.93 16.82
N LYS A 99 -3.65 -3.03 16.08
CA LYS A 99 -4.90 -3.77 16.01
C LYS A 99 -5.12 -4.35 17.42
N PRO A 100 -6.28 -4.11 18.06
CA PRO A 100 -6.61 -4.89 19.25
C PRO A 100 -6.50 -6.37 18.84
N GLY A 101 -5.71 -7.13 19.60
CA GLY A 101 -5.36 -8.50 19.26
C GLY A 101 -6.62 -9.26 18.83
N LYS A 102 -6.54 -9.94 17.69
CA LYS A 102 -7.38 -11.12 17.51
C LYS A 102 -6.90 -12.11 18.58
N GLU A 103 -7.52 -12.07 19.76
CA GLU A 103 -7.62 -13.28 20.58
C GLU A 103 -8.33 -14.35 19.74
N ASP A 104 -7.79 -15.56 19.83
CA ASP A 104 -7.95 -16.71 18.92
C ASP A 104 -9.38 -17.08 18.50
#